data_AF-A0A924I632-F1
#
_entry.id   AF-A0A924I632-F1
#
_cell.length_a   1.000
_cell.length_b   1.000
_cell.length_c   1.000
_cell.angle_alpha   90.00
_cell.angle_beta   90.00
_cell.angle_gamma   90.00
#
_symmetry.space_group_name_H-M   'P 1'
#
loop_
_entity.id
_entity.type
_entity.pdbx_description
1 polymer ?
#
loop_
_entity_poly.entity_id
_entity_poly.type
_entity_poly.pdbx_seq_one_letter_code
_entity_poly.pdbx_strand_id
1 'polypeptide(L)'
;MDAPFDRGEIDRSSLDATERLRARLAGRPPAAESPRRRSVWPWMVAGALFVFLAGLVANPWFESTVRSRLPFVQATTTTADSAEIAALRARLARLEAPGTASTPVERLARTEARVDTSTDQIARESDRIDRLTSEVAAMDATLRSDRARADAATATVAAAADRAQAMLVLVLVRHAAESGRVLGALDPALRQSFEARYPTAVKAVAALGATPVTLASLRRDYDAMRPAIGAHPADGTRLGWWDTFTSTLSSAVTRAPANEGPVGAAEAALQRGDSVAAARELRKLPPPRPAALANWLASADRLQAGMQGLSVLENAVLLAPAPVAAAAPPAPAAVKTP
;
A
#
# COMPACT_ATOMS: atom_id res chain seq x y z
N MET A 1 -27.02 23.00 -30.93
CA MET A 1 -27.26 23.47 -29.55
C MET A 1 -27.12 22.25 -28.69
N ASP A 2 -25.88 21.90 -28.34
CA ASP A 2 -25.55 20.65 -27.66
C ASP A 2 -25.27 20.95 -26.19
N ALA A 3 -26.04 20.30 -25.32
CA ALA A 3 -25.96 20.49 -23.88
C ALA A 3 -24.62 19.92 -23.34
N PRO A 4 -23.92 20.64 -22.46
CA PRO A 4 -22.68 20.16 -21.85
C PRO A 4 -22.98 19.01 -20.86
N PHE A 5 -22.30 17.88 -21.05
CA PHE A 5 -22.34 16.73 -20.14
C PHE A 5 -21.89 17.12 -18.73
N ASP A 6 -22.75 16.90 -17.74
CA ASP A 6 -22.47 17.13 -16.33
C ASP A 6 -21.60 15.99 -15.77
N ARG A 7 -20.32 16.28 -15.52
CA ARG A 7 -19.35 15.31 -14.98
C ARG A 7 -19.58 15.00 -13.49
N GLY A 8 -20.44 15.75 -12.80
CA GLY A 8 -20.68 15.57 -11.36
C GLY A 8 -21.50 14.33 -11.02
N GLU A 9 -22.30 13.82 -11.96
CA GLU A 9 -23.22 12.70 -11.73
C GLU A 9 -22.52 11.33 -11.79
N ILE A 10 -21.45 11.23 -12.59
CA ILE A 10 -20.63 10.02 -12.74
C ILE A 10 -19.80 9.78 -11.47
N ASP A 11 -19.32 10.85 -10.84
CA ASP A 11 -18.46 10.75 -9.64
C ASP A 11 -19.25 10.21 -8.44
N ARG A 12 -20.49 10.68 -8.25
CA ARG A 12 -21.38 10.23 -7.17
C ARG A 12 -21.82 8.77 -7.33
N SER A 13 -22.13 8.32 -8.54
CA SER A 13 -22.53 6.93 -8.80
C SER A 13 -21.37 5.94 -8.61
N SER A 14 -20.13 6.35 -8.92
CA SER A 14 -18.94 5.52 -8.71
C SER A 14 -18.58 5.38 -7.22
N LEU A 15 -18.72 6.45 -6.44
CA LEU A 15 -18.53 6.41 -4.98
C LEU A 15 -19.54 5.46 -4.31
N ASP A 16 -20.80 5.55 -4.71
CA ASP A 16 -21.89 4.73 -4.15
C ASP A 16 -21.72 3.22 -4.48
N ALA A 17 -21.12 2.90 -5.64
CA ALA A 17 -20.76 1.53 -6.01
C ALA A 17 -19.60 0.98 -5.15
N THR A 18 -18.61 1.81 -4.81
CA THR A 18 -17.47 1.40 -3.97
C THR A 18 -17.84 1.20 -2.51
N GLU A 19 -18.79 1.98 -1.97
CA GLU A 19 -19.27 1.79 -0.58
C GLU A 19 -20.11 0.51 -0.42
N ARG A 20 -20.93 0.15 -1.41
CA ARG A 20 -21.67 -1.13 -1.41
C ARG A 20 -20.74 -2.34 -1.46
N LEU A 21 -19.61 -2.23 -2.17
CA LEU A 21 -18.61 -3.30 -2.23
C LEU A 21 -17.86 -3.43 -0.89
N ARG A 22 -17.51 -2.30 -0.27
CA ARG A 22 -16.85 -2.24 1.05
C ARG A 22 -17.75 -2.79 2.16
N ALA A 23 -19.05 -2.46 2.15
CA ALA A 23 -20.03 -2.98 3.10
C ALA A 23 -20.21 -4.50 2.99
N ARG A 24 -20.11 -5.08 1.78
CA ARG A 24 -20.16 -6.54 1.57
C ARG A 24 -18.90 -7.26 2.07
N LEU A 25 -17.75 -6.60 2.06
CA LEU A 25 -16.46 -7.19 2.45
C LEU A 25 -16.18 -7.07 3.95
N ALA A 26 -16.70 -6.03 4.62
CA ALA A 26 -16.46 -5.78 6.05
C ALA A 26 -17.30 -6.68 7.00
N GLY A 27 -18.30 -7.41 6.49
CA GLY A 27 -19.27 -8.14 7.31
C GLY A 27 -18.96 -9.62 7.60
N ARG A 28 -17.78 -10.16 7.26
CA ARG A 28 -17.52 -11.61 7.42
C ARG A 28 -16.28 -11.91 8.29
N PRO A 29 -16.44 -12.37 9.53
CA PRO A 29 -15.31 -12.89 10.31
C PRO A 29 -14.83 -14.26 9.75
N PRO A 30 -13.55 -14.62 9.93
CA PRO A 30 -13.02 -15.91 9.47
C PRO A 30 -13.56 -17.05 10.35
N ALA A 31 -14.32 -17.96 9.75
CA ALA A 31 -14.82 -19.15 10.42
C ALA A 31 -13.79 -20.28 10.37
N ALA A 32 -13.48 -20.86 11.53
CA ALA A 32 -12.69 -22.08 11.68
C ALA A 32 -13.33 -23.24 10.89
N GLU A 33 -12.51 -23.99 10.15
CA GLU A 33 -12.95 -25.11 9.34
C GLU A 33 -13.45 -26.28 10.20
N SER A 34 -14.73 -26.61 10.04
CA SER A 34 -15.33 -27.87 10.50
C SER A 34 -15.53 -28.80 9.30
N PRO A 35 -15.42 -30.13 9.45
CA PRO A 35 -15.51 -31.06 8.33
C PRO A 35 -16.90 -31.02 7.69
N ARG A 36 -16.95 -30.70 6.39
CA ARG A 36 -18.19 -30.54 5.61
C ARG A 36 -18.86 -31.90 5.35
N ARG A 37 -20.05 -32.13 5.92
CA ARG A 37 -20.98 -33.16 5.46
C ARG A 37 -21.48 -32.82 4.05
N ARG A 38 -21.35 -33.75 3.09
CA ARG A 38 -21.92 -33.62 1.74
C ARG A 38 -23.45 -33.50 1.83
N SER A 39 -23.97 -32.34 1.46
CA SER A 39 -25.41 -32.09 1.39
C SER A 39 -25.95 -32.64 0.07
N VAL A 40 -26.87 -33.60 0.17
CA VAL A 40 -27.60 -34.23 -0.95
C VAL A 40 -28.76 -33.36 -1.47
N TRP A 41 -28.97 -32.21 -0.82
CA TRP A 41 -30.08 -31.28 -1.08
C TRP A 41 -30.09 -30.69 -2.50
N PRO A 42 -28.96 -30.33 -3.16
CA PRO A 42 -28.98 -29.84 -4.53
C PRO A 42 -29.45 -30.92 -5.53
N TRP A 43 -29.13 -32.18 -5.25
CA TRP A 43 -29.53 -33.32 -6.10
C TRP A 43 -31.00 -33.69 -5.90
N MET A 44 -31.55 -33.55 -4.69
CA MET A 44 -32.98 -33.73 -4.47
C MET A 44 -33.81 -32.64 -5.16
N VAL A 45 -33.35 -31.38 -5.14
CA VAL A 45 -34.03 -30.28 -5.84
C VAL A 45 -34.00 -30.49 -7.35
N ALA A 46 -32.86 -30.93 -7.91
CA ALA A 46 -32.75 -31.24 -9.34
C ALA A 46 -33.66 -32.43 -9.75
N GLY A 47 -33.70 -33.49 -8.94
CA GLY A 47 -34.59 -34.64 -9.17
C GLY A 47 -36.08 -34.26 -9.12
N ALA A 48 -36.48 -33.43 -8.15
CA ALA A 48 -37.86 -32.97 -8.02
C ALA A 48 -38.29 -32.09 -9.20
N LEU A 49 -37.40 -31.22 -9.70
CA LEU A 49 -37.68 -30.37 -10.86
C LEU A 49 -37.88 -31.21 -12.14
N PHE A 50 -37.08 -32.25 -12.33
CA PHE A 50 -37.18 -33.13 -13.50
C PHE A 50 -38.50 -33.91 -13.52
N VAL A 51 -38.93 -34.46 -12.38
CA VAL A 51 -40.21 -35.17 -12.25
C VAL A 51 -41.39 -34.22 -12.46
N PHE A 52 -41.30 -32.98 -11.96
CA PHE A 52 -42.32 -31.95 -12.18
C PHE A 52 -42.46 -31.56 -13.66
N LEU A 53 -41.36 -31.39 -14.37
CA LEU A 53 -41.34 -31.12 -15.82
C LEU A 53 -41.90 -32.29 -16.64
N ALA A 54 -41.54 -33.52 -16.29
CA ALA A 54 -42.07 -34.72 -16.95
C ALA A 54 -43.58 -34.88 -16.73
N GLY A 55 -44.07 -34.58 -15.51
CA GLY A 55 -45.50 -34.58 -15.20
C GLY A 55 -46.29 -33.49 -15.93
N LEU A 56 -45.67 -32.35 -16.22
CA LEU A 56 -46.31 -31.25 -16.95
C LEU A 56 -46.49 -31.56 -18.45
N VAL A 57 -45.54 -32.28 -19.05
CA VAL A 57 -45.65 -32.75 -20.44
C VAL A 57 -46.65 -33.90 -20.59
N ALA A 58 -46.81 -34.75 -19.58
CA ALA A 58 -47.75 -35.88 -19.61
C ALA A 58 -49.22 -35.47 -19.34
N ASN A 59 -49.48 -34.22 -18.98
CA ASN A 59 -50.83 -33.74 -18.66
C ASN A 59 -51.62 -33.40 -19.94
N PRO A 60 -52.79 -34.04 -20.20
CA PRO A 60 -53.61 -33.82 -21.40
C PRO A 60 -54.03 -32.35 -21.62
N TRP A 61 -54.07 -31.56 -20.56
CA TRP A 61 -54.39 -30.13 -20.62
C TRP A 61 -53.28 -29.29 -21.28
N PHE A 62 -52.01 -29.68 -21.13
CA PHE A 62 -50.87 -28.99 -21.75
C PHE A 62 -50.87 -29.17 -23.27
N GLU A 63 -51.26 -30.36 -23.73
CA GLU A 63 -51.33 -30.73 -25.14
C GLU A 63 -52.41 -29.95 -25.90
N SER A 64 -53.56 -29.68 -25.27
CA SER A 64 -54.64 -28.91 -25.89
C SER A 64 -54.43 -27.39 -25.86
N THR A 65 -53.79 -26.86 -24.81
CA THR A 65 -53.73 -25.40 -24.57
C THR A 65 -52.42 -24.76 -25.03
N VAL A 66 -51.28 -25.45 -24.89
CA VAL A 66 -49.96 -24.89 -25.18
C VAL A 66 -49.46 -25.35 -26.54
N ARG A 67 -49.60 -26.64 -26.86
CA ARG A 67 -49.14 -27.21 -28.15
C ARG A 67 -49.89 -26.60 -29.35
N SER A 68 -51.16 -26.26 -29.18
CA SER A 68 -52.01 -25.60 -30.20
C SER A 68 -51.62 -24.14 -30.50
N ARG A 69 -50.87 -23.50 -29.59
CA ARG A 69 -50.42 -22.11 -29.71
C ARG A 69 -48.95 -21.97 -30.13
N LEU A 70 -48.26 -23.08 -30.38
CA LEU A 70 -46.89 -23.05 -30.87
C LEU A 70 -46.89 -22.88 -32.41
N PRO A 71 -46.27 -21.80 -32.95
CA PRO A 71 -46.33 -21.46 -34.37
C PRO A 71 -45.65 -22.48 -35.29
N PHE A 72 -44.93 -23.44 -34.72
CA PHE A 72 -44.18 -24.48 -35.44
C PHE A 72 -44.94 -25.82 -35.57
N VAL A 73 -46.11 -25.99 -34.94
CA VAL A 73 -46.94 -27.21 -35.07
C VAL A 73 -48.14 -26.99 -36.01
N GLN A 74 -48.49 -25.74 -36.31
CA GLN A 74 -49.54 -25.42 -37.30
C GLN A 74 -49.15 -25.73 -38.75
N ALA A 75 -47.91 -26.12 -39.01
CA ALA A 75 -47.44 -26.43 -40.36
C ALA A 75 -47.85 -27.82 -40.89
N THR A 76 -48.52 -28.67 -40.11
CA THR A 76 -48.78 -30.07 -40.52
C THR A 76 -50.24 -30.54 -40.42
N THR A 77 -51.20 -29.64 -40.20
CA THR A 77 -52.63 -29.99 -40.34
C THR A 77 -53.34 -29.05 -41.30
N THR A 78 -52.80 -28.92 -42.51
CA THR A 78 -53.61 -28.51 -43.66
C THR A 78 -54.40 -29.74 -44.09
N THR A 79 -55.71 -29.74 -43.85
CA THR A 79 -56.62 -30.52 -44.71
C THR A 79 -56.34 -30.06 -46.13
N ALA A 80 -55.58 -30.88 -46.87
CA ALA A 80 -54.99 -30.50 -48.14
C ALA A 80 -56.05 -29.87 -49.03
N ASP A 81 -55.96 -28.54 -49.17
CA ASP A 81 -56.93 -27.78 -49.91
C ASP A 81 -56.87 -28.29 -51.36
N SER A 82 -57.99 -28.43 -52.04
CA SER A 82 -58.00 -28.96 -53.41
C SER A 82 -57.08 -28.13 -54.34
N ALA A 83 -56.90 -26.84 -54.02
CA ALA A 83 -55.94 -25.93 -54.63
C ALA A 83 -54.47 -26.25 -54.26
N GLU A 84 -54.20 -26.72 -53.05
CA GLU A 84 -52.88 -27.15 -52.58
C GLU A 84 -52.50 -28.50 -53.21
N ILE A 85 -53.46 -29.42 -53.34
CA ILE A 85 -53.28 -30.68 -54.10
C ILE A 85 -53.08 -30.39 -55.60
N ALA A 86 -53.81 -29.43 -56.17
CA ALA A 86 -53.61 -28.98 -57.54
C ALA A 86 -52.25 -28.29 -57.73
N ALA A 87 -51.82 -27.49 -56.75
CA ALA A 87 -50.50 -26.86 -56.74
C ALA A 87 -49.39 -27.91 -56.59
N LEU A 88 -49.57 -28.92 -55.74
CA LEU A 88 -48.68 -30.06 -55.58
C LEU A 88 -48.62 -30.89 -56.86
N ARG A 89 -49.75 -31.17 -57.52
CA ARG A 89 -49.79 -31.84 -58.83
C ARG A 89 -49.17 -31.01 -59.94
N ALA A 90 -49.34 -29.70 -59.94
CA ALA A 90 -48.68 -28.80 -60.89
C ALA A 90 -47.16 -28.70 -60.62
N ARG A 91 -46.74 -28.85 -59.36
CA ARG A 91 -45.33 -28.92 -58.96
C ARG A 91 -44.73 -30.28 -59.30
N LEU A 92 -45.50 -31.37 -59.11
CA LEU A 92 -45.16 -32.73 -59.55
C LEU A 92 -45.02 -32.77 -61.07
N ALA A 93 -45.98 -32.23 -61.82
CA ALA A 93 -45.91 -32.13 -63.28
C ALA A 93 -44.74 -31.26 -63.76
N ARG A 94 -44.29 -30.28 -62.97
CA ARG A 94 -43.06 -29.51 -63.25
C ARG A 94 -41.77 -30.27 -62.93
N LEU A 95 -41.83 -31.22 -62.00
CA LEU A 95 -40.73 -32.12 -61.61
C LEU A 95 -40.65 -33.38 -62.52
N GLU A 96 -41.79 -33.82 -63.05
CA GLU A 96 -41.98 -34.95 -63.97
C GLU A 96 -41.93 -34.54 -65.44
N ALA A 97 -42.22 -33.27 -65.76
CA ALA A 97 -41.69 -32.68 -66.97
C ALA A 97 -40.18 -32.95 -66.94
N PRO A 98 -39.57 -33.47 -68.03
CA PRO A 98 -38.13 -33.51 -68.14
C PRO A 98 -37.64 -32.06 -68.15
N GLY A 99 -37.55 -31.47 -66.97
CA GLY A 99 -36.82 -30.25 -66.73
C GLY A 99 -35.43 -30.54 -67.24
N THR A 100 -34.97 -29.73 -68.19
CA THR A 100 -33.60 -29.67 -68.70
C THR A 100 -32.67 -30.49 -67.82
N ALA A 101 -32.51 -31.77 -68.18
CA ALA A 101 -31.93 -32.76 -67.31
C ALA A 101 -30.44 -32.45 -67.23
N SER A 102 -30.06 -31.64 -66.26
CA SER A 102 -28.66 -31.47 -65.89
C SER A 102 -28.16 -32.87 -65.54
N THR A 103 -27.27 -33.38 -66.37
CA THR A 103 -26.84 -34.78 -66.35
C THR A 103 -26.30 -35.15 -64.96
N PRO A 104 -26.25 -36.44 -64.57
CA PRO A 104 -25.66 -36.88 -63.29
C PRO A 104 -24.25 -36.29 -63.04
N VAL A 105 -23.49 -36.12 -64.12
CA VAL A 105 -22.17 -35.48 -64.17
C VAL A 105 -22.22 -34.02 -63.71
N GLU A 106 -23.26 -33.28 -64.09
CA GLU A 106 -23.38 -31.86 -63.78
C GLU A 106 -23.94 -31.59 -62.36
N ARG A 107 -24.68 -32.56 -61.79
CA ARG A 107 -24.97 -32.55 -60.35
C ARG A 107 -23.71 -32.79 -59.51
N LEU A 108 -22.86 -33.71 -59.93
CA LEU A 108 -21.57 -33.98 -59.28
C LEU A 108 -20.65 -32.76 -59.35
N ALA A 109 -20.50 -32.15 -60.53
CA ALA A 109 -19.70 -30.94 -60.71
C ALA A 109 -20.20 -29.77 -59.84
N ARG A 110 -21.52 -29.61 -59.67
CA ARG A 110 -22.11 -28.60 -58.78
C ARG A 110 -21.83 -28.88 -57.30
N THR A 111 -21.81 -30.15 -56.89
CA THR A 111 -21.46 -30.52 -55.51
C THR A 111 -19.99 -30.33 -55.23
N GLU A 112 -19.10 -30.68 -56.17
CA GLU A 112 -17.65 -30.46 -56.08
C GLU A 112 -17.33 -28.97 -55.96
N ALA A 113 -17.90 -28.12 -56.84
CA ALA A 113 -17.75 -26.67 -56.74
C ALA A 113 -18.25 -26.09 -55.41
N ARG A 114 -19.30 -26.69 -54.80
CA ARG A 114 -19.80 -26.29 -53.47
C ARG A 114 -18.85 -26.71 -52.34
N VAL A 115 -18.21 -27.86 -52.47
CA VAL A 115 -17.21 -28.36 -51.52
C VAL A 115 -15.93 -27.51 -51.60
N ASP A 116 -15.48 -27.17 -52.80
CA ASP A 116 -14.31 -26.29 -53.00
C ASP A 116 -14.55 -24.90 -52.41
N THR A 117 -15.69 -24.28 -52.72
CA THR A 117 -16.06 -22.98 -52.13
C THR A 117 -16.22 -23.03 -50.61
N SER A 118 -16.71 -24.13 -50.05
CA SER A 118 -16.77 -24.32 -48.59
C SER A 118 -15.38 -24.48 -47.98
N THR A 119 -14.47 -25.17 -48.67
CA THR A 119 -13.07 -25.35 -48.26
C THR A 119 -12.33 -24.01 -48.27
N ASP A 120 -12.50 -23.21 -49.31
CA ASP A 120 -11.95 -21.84 -49.39
C ASP A 120 -12.50 -20.91 -48.31
N GLN A 121 -13.76 -21.11 -47.91
CA GLN A 121 -14.38 -20.36 -46.83
C GLN A 121 -13.78 -20.77 -45.47
N ILE A 122 -13.59 -22.06 -45.24
CA ILE A 122 -12.95 -22.58 -44.02
C ILE A 122 -11.50 -22.09 -43.91
N ALA A 123 -10.74 -22.11 -45.00
CA ALA A 123 -9.36 -21.59 -45.01
C ALA A 123 -9.31 -20.10 -44.65
N ARG A 124 -10.18 -19.28 -45.25
CA ARG A 124 -10.27 -17.83 -44.95
C ARG A 124 -10.69 -17.55 -43.51
N GLU A 125 -11.59 -18.36 -42.96
CA GLU A 125 -12.00 -18.22 -41.55
C GLU A 125 -10.88 -18.67 -40.61
N SER A 126 -10.11 -19.72 -40.96
CA SER A 126 -8.91 -20.11 -40.22
C SER A 126 -7.89 -18.97 -40.18
N ASP A 127 -7.57 -18.36 -41.32
CA ASP A 127 -6.65 -17.21 -41.40
C ASP A 127 -7.16 -16.00 -40.59
N ARG A 128 -8.48 -15.85 -40.47
CA ARG A 128 -9.10 -14.80 -39.65
C ARG A 128 -8.97 -15.12 -38.16
N ILE A 129 -9.21 -16.37 -37.76
CA ILE A 129 -9.05 -16.84 -36.39
C ILE A 129 -7.59 -16.69 -35.94
N ASP A 130 -6.64 -17.05 -36.79
CA ASP A 130 -5.21 -16.93 -36.48
C ASP A 130 -4.80 -15.47 -36.29
N ARG A 131 -5.29 -14.56 -37.15
CA ARG A 131 -5.08 -13.11 -36.98
C ARG A 131 -5.69 -12.58 -35.68
N LEU A 132 -6.95 -12.90 -35.40
CA LEU A 132 -7.59 -12.49 -34.14
C LEU A 132 -6.87 -13.05 -32.92
N THR A 133 -6.40 -14.29 -32.98
CA THR A 133 -5.62 -14.93 -31.91
C THR A 133 -4.31 -14.17 -31.68
N SER A 134 -3.62 -13.78 -32.75
CA SER A 134 -2.39 -12.98 -32.66
C SER A 134 -2.62 -11.58 -32.08
N GLU A 135 -3.72 -10.92 -32.46
CA GLU A 135 -4.13 -9.61 -31.94
C GLU A 135 -4.46 -9.69 -30.44
N VAL A 136 -5.23 -10.70 -30.03
CA VAL A 136 -5.57 -10.94 -28.61
C VAL A 136 -4.29 -11.21 -27.80
N ALA A 137 -3.36 -12.01 -28.33
CA ALA A 137 -2.08 -12.26 -27.66
C ALA A 137 -1.23 -10.98 -27.50
N ALA A 138 -1.24 -10.10 -28.52
CA ALA A 138 -0.55 -8.81 -28.46
C ALA A 138 -1.22 -7.83 -27.48
N MET A 139 -2.56 -7.79 -27.43
CA MET A 139 -3.30 -7.01 -26.44
C MET A 139 -3.03 -7.50 -25.02
N ASP A 140 -3.04 -8.81 -24.78
CA ASP A 140 -2.75 -9.39 -23.46
C ASP A 140 -1.30 -9.11 -23.03
N ALA A 141 -0.34 -9.18 -23.96
CA ALA A 141 1.04 -8.77 -23.69
C ALA A 141 1.16 -7.30 -23.29
N THR A 142 0.41 -6.42 -23.97
CA THR A 142 0.37 -4.98 -23.66
C THR A 142 -0.23 -4.74 -22.28
N LEU A 143 -1.39 -5.33 -21.98
CA LEU A 143 -2.07 -5.21 -20.69
C LEU A 143 -1.21 -5.71 -19.53
N ARG A 144 -0.49 -6.83 -19.72
CA ARG A 144 0.47 -7.34 -18.72
C ARG A 144 1.61 -6.36 -18.48
N SER A 145 2.15 -5.75 -19.54
CA SER A 145 3.19 -4.74 -19.42
C SER A 145 2.71 -3.48 -18.69
N ASP A 146 1.52 -2.99 -19.03
CA ASP A 146 0.95 -1.80 -18.40
C ASP A 146 0.61 -2.03 -16.94
N ARG A 147 0.10 -3.22 -16.60
CA ARG A 147 -0.13 -3.61 -15.20
C ARG A 147 1.17 -3.64 -14.41
N ALA A 148 2.22 -4.24 -14.96
CA ALA A 148 3.53 -4.27 -14.29
C ALA A 148 4.10 -2.86 -14.07
N ARG A 149 3.90 -1.93 -15.02
CA ARG A 149 4.29 -0.52 -14.87
C ARG A 149 3.46 0.19 -13.80
N ALA A 150 2.15 -0.04 -13.77
CA ALA A 150 1.25 0.55 -12.78
C ALA A 150 1.55 0.05 -11.36
N ASP A 151 1.83 -1.25 -11.20
CA ASP A 151 2.21 -1.85 -9.93
C ASP A 151 3.55 -1.27 -9.45
N ALA A 152 4.53 -1.14 -10.36
CA ALA A 152 5.82 -0.50 -10.05
C ALA A 152 5.65 0.97 -9.65
N ALA A 153 4.81 1.74 -10.37
CA ALA A 153 4.52 3.13 -10.03
C ALA A 153 3.79 3.27 -8.68
N THR A 154 2.88 2.34 -8.36
CA THR A 154 2.18 2.35 -7.08
C THR A 154 3.15 2.06 -5.93
N ALA A 155 4.05 1.09 -6.11
CA ALA A 155 5.08 0.77 -5.12
C ALA A 155 6.04 1.93 -4.87
N THR A 156 6.42 2.69 -5.90
CA THR A 156 7.31 3.86 -5.77
C THR A 156 6.63 5.00 -5.03
N VAL A 157 5.35 5.27 -5.33
CA VAL A 157 4.55 6.28 -4.62
C VAL A 157 4.35 5.91 -3.15
N ALA A 158 4.02 4.64 -2.86
CA ALA A 158 3.89 4.15 -1.48
C ALA A 158 5.20 4.33 -0.70
N ALA A 159 6.34 3.92 -1.28
CA ALA A 159 7.65 4.09 -0.65
C ALA A 159 8.02 5.57 -0.41
N ALA A 160 7.64 6.46 -1.33
CA ALA A 160 7.85 7.90 -1.15
C ALA A 160 6.98 8.47 -0.01
N ALA A 161 5.72 8.03 0.09
CA ALA A 161 4.82 8.42 1.17
C ALA A 161 5.31 7.94 2.54
N ASP A 162 5.76 6.69 2.65
CA ASP A 162 6.34 6.14 3.87
C ASP A 162 7.59 6.94 4.31
N ARG A 163 8.44 7.32 3.35
CA ARG A 163 9.61 8.16 3.61
C ARG A 163 9.22 9.55 4.10
N ALA A 164 8.22 10.17 3.48
CA ALA A 164 7.73 11.48 3.90
C ALA A 164 7.16 11.43 5.32
N GLN A 165 6.39 10.39 5.66
CA GLN A 165 5.89 10.16 7.01
C GLN A 165 7.05 9.98 8.00
N ALA A 166 8.05 9.17 7.67
CA ALA A 166 9.22 8.95 8.51
C ALA A 166 9.99 10.26 8.77
N MET A 167 10.15 11.12 7.76
CA MET A 167 10.73 12.46 7.92
C MET A 167 9.90 13.35 8.85
N LEU A 168 8.58 13.37 8.69
CA LEU A 168 7.69 14.15 9.55
C LEU A 168 7.79 13.69 11.01
N VAL A 169 7.81 12.38 11.26
CA VAL A 169 8.01 11.81 12.60
C VAL A 169 9.35 12.27 13.18
N LEU A 170 10.44 12.23 12.41
CA LEU A 170 11.75 12.69 12.88
C LEU A 170 11.78 14.18 13.22
N VAL A 171 11.16 15.04 12.40
CA VAL A 171 11.07 16.48 12.68
C VAL A 171 10.29 16.74 13.96
N LEU A 172 9.17 16.03 14.17
CA LEU A 172 8.37 16.16 15.39
C LEU A 172 9.11 15.66 16.63
N VAL A 173 9.81 14.53 16.51
CA VAL A 173 10.65 13.95 17.59
C VAL A 173 11.79 14.90 17.94
N ARG A 174 12.46 15.48 16.94
CA ARG A 174 13.52 16.48 17.12
C ARG A 174 13.00 17.69 17.87
N HIS A 175 11.89 18.26 17.41
CA HIS A 175 11.29 19.42 18.05
C HIS A 175 10.84 19.11 19.49
N ALA A 176 10.31 17.91 19.76
CA ALA A 176 9.97 17.48 21.11
C ALA A 176 11.21 17.37 22.01
N ALA A 177 12.30 16.77 21.53
CA ALA A 177 13.57 16.66 22.25
C ALA A 177 14.19 18.03 22.55
N GLU A 178 14.24 18.92 21.56
CA GLU A 178 14.76 20.29 21.71
C GLU A 178 13.91 21.12 22.69
N SER A 179 12.60 20.92 22.69
CA SER A 179 11.67 21.58 23.62
C SER A 179 11.64 20.94 25.02
N GLY A 180 12.36 19.84 25.25
CA GLY A 180 12.31 19.09 26.50
C GLY A 180 10.92 18.48 26.78
N ARG A 181 10.15 18.14 25.75
CA ARG A 181 8.84 17.49 25.89
C ARG A 181 8.99 15.97 25.84
N VAL A 182 8.13 15.28 26.60
CA VAL A 182 8.00 13.82 26.49
C VAL A 182 7.47 13.44 25.12
N LEU A 183 7.96 12.34 24.55
CA LEU A 183 7.54 11.91 23.20
C LEU A 183 6.06 11.51 23.14
N GLY A 184 5.54 10.87 24.20
CA GLY A 184 4.15 10.43 24.27
C GLY A 184 3.76 9.61 23.05
N ALA A 185 2.78 10.09 22.28
CA ALA A 185 2.28 9.44 21.07
C ALA A 185 3.30 9.33 19.92
N LEU A 186 4.42 10.05 19.97
CA LEU A 186 5.48 9.96 18.95
C LEU A 186 6.36 8.70 19.12
N ASP A 187 6.46 8.12 20.32
CA ASP A 187 7.27 6.92 20.56
C ASP A 187 6.80 5.70 19.74
N PRO A 188 5.50 5.34 19.70
CA PRO A 188 5.06 4.23 18.85
C PRO A 188 5.25 4.50 17.35
N ALA A 189 5.09 5.75 16.90
CA ALA A 189 5.31 6.12 15.50
C ALA A 189 6.79 6.02 15.11
N LEU A 190 7.69 6.44 16.00
CA LEU A 190 9.14 6.30 15.84
C LEU A 190 9.54 4.82 15.76
N ARG A 191 9.00 4.00 16.66
CA ARG A 191 9.25 2.55 16.70
C ARG A 191 8.76 1.85 15.44
N GLN A 192 7.53 2.10 15.04
CA GLN A 192 6.94 1.51 13.83
C GLN A 192 7.79 1.81 12.58
N SER A 193 8.35 3.02 12.50
CA SER A 193 9.09 3.45 11.31
C SER A 193 10.55 2.95 11.31
N PHE A 194 11.19 2.80 12.48
CA PHE A 194 12.65 2.63 12.56
C PHE A 194 13.14 1.45 13.40
N GLU A 195 12.33 0.89 14.31
CA GLU A 195 12.82 -0.09 15.30
C GLU A 195 13.36 -1.37 14.66
N ALA A 196 12.74 -1.81 13.57
CA ALA A 196 13.16 -3.01 12.84
C ALA A 196 14.58 -2.90 12.26
N ARG A 197 15.01 -1.68 11.87
CA ARG A 197 16.29 -1.46 11.18
C ARG A 197 17.34 -0.75 12.04
N TYR A 198 16.90 0.07 13.00
CA TYR A 198 17.76 0.89 13.85
C TYR A 198 17.37 0.78 15.33
N PRO A 199 17.33 -0.43 15.91
CA PRO A 199 16.81 -0.64 17.27
C PRO A 199 17.61 0.12 18.33
N THR A 200 18.93 0.23 18.18
CA THR A 200 19.79 0.97 19.14
C THR A 200 19.54 2.47 19.11
N ALA A 201 19.39 3.05 17.91
CA ALA A 201 19.12 4.49 17.76
C ALA A 201 17.72 4.84 18.32
N VAL A 202 16.71 4.02 18.00
CA VAL A 202 15.35 4.19 18.53
C VAL A 202 15.34 4.09 20.05
N LYS A 203 16.03 3.10 20.64
CA LYS A 203 16.15 2.98 22.11
C LYS A 203 16.76 4.22 22.76
N ALA A 204 17.80 4.80 22.17
CA ALA A 204 18.46 5.99 22.70
C ALA A 204 17.53 7.22 22.64
N VAL A 205 16.84 7.42 21.52
CA VAL A 205 15.87 8.50 21.34
C VAL A 205 14.66 8.33 22.27
N ALA A 206 14.13 7.10 22.40
CA ALA A 206 13.05 6.78 23.31
C ALA A 206 13.44 7.01 24.78
N ALA A 207 14.67 6.66 25.18
CA ALA A 207 15.18 6.93 26.52
C ALA A 207 15.28 8.43 26.82
N LEU A 208 15.73 9.23 25.86
CA LEU A 208 15.70 10.70 25.96
C LEU A 208 14.26 11.23 26.02
N GLY A 209 13.35 10.65 25.24
CA GLY A 209 11.94 11.02 25.21
C GLY A 209 11.14 10.67 26.47
N ALA A 210 11.55 9.62 27.19
CA ALA A 210 10.93 9.21 28.45
C ALA A 210 11.28 10.17 29.61
N THR A 211 12.53 10.65 29.61
CA THR A 211 13.03 11.61 30.60
C THR A 211 13.74 12.74 29.85
N PRO A 212 13.01 13.76 29.37
CA PRO A 212 13.55 14.80 28.54
C PRO A 212 14.61 15.61 29.30
N VAL A 213 15.77 15.78 28.67
CA VAL A 213 16.88 16.58 29.16
C VAL A 213 17.23 17.58 28.06
N THR A 214 17.48 18.83 28.41
CA THR A 214 17.90 19.88 27.47
C THR A 214 19.27 20.42 27.88
N LEU A 215 19.95 21.09 26.95
CA LEU A 215 21.20 21.80 27.30
C LEU A 215 20.96 22.85 28.39
N ALA A 216 19.81 23.54 28.35
CA ALA A 216 19.42 24.52 29.36
C ALA A 216 19.19 23.88 30.75
N SER A 217 18.58 22.68 30.81
CA SER A 217 18.45 21.97 32.08
C SER A 217 19.80 21.48 32.58
N LEU A 218 20.66 20.94 31.71
CA LEU A 218 22.03 20.53 32.10
C LEU A 218 22.85 21.70 32.66
N ARG A 219 22.73 22.91 32.07
CA ARG A 219 23.42 24.10 32.59
C ARG A 219 22.89 24.49 33.97
N ARG A 220 21.57 24.48 34.16
CA ARG A 220 20.94 24.76 35.46
C ARG A 220 21.35 23.76 36.52
N ASP A 221 21.34 22.47 36.18
CA ASP A 221 21.72 21.38 37.08
C ASP A 221 23.22 21.46 37.41
N TYR A 222 24.05 21.87 36.44
CA TYR A 222 25.46 22.16 36.65
C TYR A 222 25.65 23.31 37.66
N ASP A 223 24.97 24.44 37.48
CA ASP A 223 25.07 25.59 38.38
C ASP A 223 24.66 25.23 39.82
N ALA A 224 23.63 24.38 39.97
CA ALA A 224 23.17 23.88 41.26
C ALA A 224 24.17 22.94 41.93
N MET A 225 24.84 22.06 41.18
CA MET A 225 25.82 21.13 41.74
C MET A 225 27.24 21.72 41.86
N ARG A 226 27.53 22.83 41.16
CA ARG A 226 28.86 23.46 41.10
C ARG A 226 29.50 23.69 42.49
N PRO A 227 28.79 24.17 43.52
CA PRO A 227 29.38 24.35 44.85
C PRO A 227 29.87 23.03 45.47
N ALA A 228 29.18 21.92 45.22
CA ALA A 228 29.50 20.61 45.78
C ALA A 228 30.71 19.93 45.10
N ILE A 229 31.02 20.30 43.85
CA ILE A 229 32.19 19.79 43.11
C ILE A 229 33.38 20.75 43.13
N GLY A 230 33.15 22.04 43.38
CA GLY A 230 34.20 23.08 43.49
C GLY A 230 34.77 23.21 44.91
N ALA A 231 34.02 22.81 45.93
CA ALA A 231 34.54 22.68 47.29
C ALA A 231 35.56 21.52 47.31
N HIS A 232 36.85 21.85 47.17
CA HIS A 232 37.89 20.92 47.58
C HIS A 232 37.66 20.59 49.06
N PRO A 233 37.64 19.32 49.48
CA PRO A 233 38.05 19.01 50.84
C PRO A 233 39.54 19.35 50.92
N ALA A 234 39.86 20.61 51.20
CA ALA A 234 41.20 21.00 51.62
C ALA A 234 41.39 20.40 53.00
N ASP A 235 41.83 19.15 53.01
CA ASP A 235 42.26 18.35 54.14
C ASP A 235 41.22 18.18 55.27
N GLY A 236 41.23 16.99 55.88
CA GLY A 236 40.45 16.69 57.09
C GLY A 236 40.92 17.45 58.33
N THR A 237 41.29 18.72 58.20
CA THR A 237 41.72 19.59 59.29
C THR A 237 40.65 20.64 59.48
N ARG A 238 40.10 20.75 60.68
CA ARG A 238 39.21 21.86 61.05
C ARG A 238 39.95 23.18 60.83
N LEU A 239 39.80 23.76 59.64
CA LEU A 239 40.22 25.12 59.34
C LEU A 239 39.45 26.03 60.30
N GLY A 240 40.17 26.66 61.21
CA GLY A 240 39.60 27.61 62.14
C GLY A 240 38.99 28.77 61.35
N TRP A 241 37.87 29.31 61.82
CA TRP A 241 37.22 30.51 61.29
C TRP A 241 38.19 31.68 61.01
N TRP A 242 39.35 31.68 61.69
CA TRP A 242 40.46 32.61 61.51
C TRP A 242 41.20 32.44 60.17
N ASP A 243 41.44 31.21 59.69
CA ASP A 243 42.04 30.96 58.37
C ASP A 243 41.07 31.31 57.23
N THR A 244 39.76 31.16 57.47
CA THR A 244 38.72 31.60 56.52
C THR A 244 38.72 33.13 56.40
N PHE A 245 38.91 33.85 57.51
CA PHE A 245 38.96 35.31 57.49
C PHE A 245 40.22 35.85 56.79
N THR A 246 41.40 35.30 57.09
CA THR A 246 42.67 35.73 56.47
C THR A 246 42.76 35.36 54.98
N SER A 247 42.17 34.22 54.57
CA SER A 247 42.06 33.84 53.15
C SER A 247 41.04 34.68 52.36
N THR A 248 39.99 35.18 53.01
CA THR A 248 39.03 36.10 52.37
C THR A 248 39.67 37.48 52.13
N LEU A 249 40.51 37.94 53.06
CA LEU A 249 41.21 39.22 52.92
C LEU A 249 42.34 39.16 51.87
N SER A 250 43.00 38.01 51.72
CA SER A 250 44.01 37.82 50.67
C SER A 250 43.38 37.57 49.29
N SER A 251 42.28 36.83 49.20
CA SER A 251 41.56 36.62 47.92
C SER A 251 40.84 37.86 47.39
N ALA A 252 40.53 38.84 48.24
CA ALA A 252 40.05 40.15 47.80
C ALA A 252 41.12 40.97 47.06
N VAL A 253 42.41 40.67 47.28
CA VAL A 253 43.56 41.36 46.66
C VAL A 253 44.11 40.57 45.47
N THR A 254 43.95 39.25 45.46
CA THR A 254 44.24 38.39 44.30
C THR A 254 42.95 37.93 43.65
N ARG A 255 42.46 38.69 42.66
CA ARG A 255 41.55 38.16 41.64
C ARG A 255 42.29 37.02 40.92
N ALA A 256 42.16 35.81 41.46
CA ALA A 256 42.85 34.61 40.98
C ALA A 256 42.49 34.36 39.50
N PRO A 257 43.44 33.89 38.69
CA PRO A 257 43.25 33.71 37.26
C PRO A 257 42.15 32.68 37.00
N ALA A 258 41.45 32.85 35.88
CA ALA A 258 40.36 32.01 35.44
C ALA A 258 40.74 30.52 35.43
N ASN A 259 39.92 29.68 36.08
CA ASN A 259 39.46 28.40 35.53
C ASN A 259 40.52 27.38 35.04
N GLU A 260 41.65 27.17 35.74
CA GLU A 260 42.67 26.18 35.29
C GLU A 260 42.35 24.70 35.60
N GLY A 261 41.23 24.41 36.28
CA GLY A 261 40.83 23.05 36.67
C GLY A 261 39.72 22.43 35.80
N PRO A 262 39.45 21.11 35.93
CA PRO A 262 38.40 20.40 35.17
C PRO A 262 37.00 21.02 35.34
N VAL A 263 36.70 21.63 36.50
CA VAL A 263 35.44 22.33 36.74
C VAL A 263 35.32 23.59 35.86
N GLY A 264 36.39 24.39 35.79
CA GLY A 264 36.42 25.61 34.97
C GLY A 264 36.42 25.30 33.47
N ALA A 265 37.12 24.24 33.05
CA ALA A 265 37.08 23.74 31.68
C ALA A 265 35.68 23.23 31.29
N ALA A 266 34.98 22.54 32.20
CA ALA A 266 33.60 22.11 32.01
C ALA A 266 32.64 23.30 31.91
N GLU A 267 32.81 24.33 32.74
CA GLU A 267 32.02 25.56 32.65
C GLU A 267 32.20 26.24 31.29
N ALA A 268 33.44 26.39 30.84
CA ALA A 268 33.74 26.97 29.53
C ALA A 268 33.13 26.14 28.38
N ALA A 269 33.12 24.80 28.49
CA ALA A 269 32.48 23.93 27.52
C ALA A 269 30.95 24.10 27.49
N LEU A 270 30.30 24.17 28.65
CA LEU A 270 28.85 24.42 28.75
C LEU A 270 28.45 25.80 28.24
N GLN A 271 29.28 26.82 28.44
CA GLN A 271 29.05 28.15 27.86
C GLN A 271 29.09 28.14 26.33
N ARG A 272 29.87 27.24 25.72
CA ARG A 272 29.88 26.99 24.27
C ARG A 272 28.77 26.04 23.81
N GLY A 273 27.99 25.49 24.72
CA GLY A 273 26.95 24.49 24.45
C GLY A 273 27.46 23.07 24.20
N ASP A 274 28.73 22.79 24.53
CA ASP A 274 29.33 21.46 24.38
C ASP A 274 29.21 20.66 25.68
N SER A 275 28.06 19.98 25.85
CA SER A 275 27.81 19.11 27.00
C SER A 275 28.73 17.89 27.04
N VAL A 276 29.24 17.44 25.89
CA VAL A 276 30.10 16.26 25.77
C VAL A 276 31.50 16.57 26.30
N ALA A 277 32.07 17.69 25.90
CA ALA A 277 33.33 18.17 26.45
C ALA A 277 33.21 18.46 27.95
N ALA A 278 32.10 19.07 28.39
CA ALA A 278 31.86 19.29 29.81
C ALA A 278 31.83 17.99 30.62
N ALA A 279 31.10 16.97 30.14
CA ALA A 279 31.05 15.67 30.80
C ALA A 279 32.41 14.96 30.83
N ARG A 280 33.22 15.10 29.78
CA ARG A 280 34.59 14.57 29.74
C ARG A 280 35.50 15.23 30.78
N GLU A 281 35.41 16.55 30.94
CA GLU A 281 36.20 17.26 31.96
C GLU A 281 35.77 16.89 33.38
N LEU A 282 34.45 16.84 33.65
CA LEU A 282 33.94 16.49 34.97
C LEU A 282 34.22 15.04 35.38
N ARG A 283 34.40 14.12 34.42
CA ARG A 283 34.85 12.74 34.71
C ARG A 283 36.28 12.66 35.24
N LYS A 284 37.11 13.69 35.01
CA LYS A 284 38.49 13.76 35.52
C LYS A 284 38.57 14.12 37.01
N LEU A 285 37.45 14.52 37.62
CA LEU A 285 37.43 14.87 39.04
C LEU A 285 37.82 13.66 39.91
N PRO A 286 38.70 13.87 40.90
CA PRO A 286 39.10 12.80 41.81
C PRO A 286 37.93 12.37 42.70
N PRO A 287 37.93 11.11 43.19
CA PRO A 287 37.00 10.67 44.23
C PRO A 287 37.29 11.37 45.58
N PRO A 288 36.29 11.52 46.49
CA PRO A 288 34.90 11.09 46.37
C PRO A 288 34.04 12.05 45.53
N ARG A 289 33.13 11.49 44.72
CA ARG A 289 32.25 12.26 43.82
C ARG A 289 30.85 12.37 44.42
N PRO A 290 30.23 13.57 44.44
CA PRO A 290 28.87 13.73 44.94
C PRO A 290 27.85 13.01 44.04
N ALA A 291 26.77 12.50 44.61
CA ALA A 291 25.71 11.82 43.86
C ALA A 291 25.09 12.72 42.76
N ALA A 292 25.02 14.04 43.01
CA ALA A 292 24.56 15.02 42.04
C ALA A 292 25.39 15.00 40.75
N LEU A 293 26.72 14.82 40.84
CA LEU A 293 27.59 14.70 39.67
C LEU A 293 27.30 13.43 38.86
N ALA A 294 27.04 12.31 39.52
CA ALA A 294 26.67 11.07 38.83
C ALA A 294 25.35 11.21 38.07
N ASN A 295 24.34 11.84 38.68
CA ASN A 295 23.04 12.11 38.05
C ASN A 295 23.17 13.07 36.85
N TRP A 296 24.01 14.09 36.98
CA TRP A 296 24.29 15.03 35.90
C TRP A 296 24.99 14.34 34.72
N LEU A 297 26.00 13.51 34.97
CA LEU A 297 26.69 12.74 33.95
C LEU A 297 25.74 11.78 33.22
N ALA A 298 24.87 11.08 33.96
CA ALA A 298 23.86 10.21 33.36
C ALA A 298 22.85 10.99 32.48
N SER A 299 22.51 12.22 32.86
CA SER A 299 21.63 13.09 32.07
C SER A 299 22.33 13.60 30.79
N ALA A 300 23.61 13.97 30.90
CA ALA A 300 24.44 14.36 29.76
C ALA A 300 24.63 13.21 28.76
N ASP A 301 24.88 12.00 29.25
CA ASP A 301 25.02 10.80 28.41
C ASP A 301 23.72 10.45 27.69
N ARG A 302 22.58 10.59 28.37
CA ARG A 302 21.26 10.39 27.75
C ARG A 302 20.97 11.39 26.64
N LEU A 303 21.25 12.68 26.89
CA LEU A 303 21.12 13.71 25.88
C LEU A 303 22.00 13.41 24.67
N GLN A 304 23.28 13.09 24.90
CA GLN A 304 24.21 12.76 23.83
C GLN A 304 23.75 11.52 23.03
N ALA A 305 23.41 10.43 23.70
CA ALA A 305 22.98 9.19 23.05
C ALA A 305 21.70 9.41 22.23
N GLY A 306 20.73 10.17 22.77
CA GLY A 306 19.50 10.52 22.06
C GLY A 306 19.76 11.37 20.82
N MET A 307 20.59 12.40 20.91
CA MET A 307 20.93 13.26 19.76
C MET A 307 21.72 12.50 18.68
N GLN A 308 22.67 11.64 19.08
CA GLN A 308 23.39 10.77 18.14
C GLN A 308 22.44 9.77 17.46
N GLY A 309 21.54 9.16 18.23
CA GLY A 309 20.50 8.29 17.70
C GLY A 309 19.64 9.02 16.66
N LEU A 310 19.21 10.24 16.96
CA LEU A 310 18.44 11.06 16.02
C LEU A 310 19.21 11.33 14.72
N SER A 311 20.48 11.72 14.79
CA SER A 311 21.31 11.94 13.58
C SER A 311 21.50 10.67 12.75
N VAL A 312 21.59 9.49 13.38
CA VAL A 312 21.64 8.21 12.66
C VAL A 312 20.34 7.97 11.89
N LEU A 313 19.18 8.25 12.52
CA LEU A 313 17.88 8.09 11.88
C LEU A 313 17.66 9.12 10.76
N GLU A 314 18.04 10.38 10.96
CA GLU A 314 17.99 11.43 9.93
C GLU A 314 18.81 11.03 8.69
N ASN A 315 20.06 10.60 8.89
CA ASN A 315 20.91 10.12 7.80
C ASN A 315 20.32 8.87 7.12
N ALA A 316 19.72 7.96 7.87
CA ALA A 316 19.10 6.77 7.31
C ALA A 316 17.96 7.10 6.33
N VAL A 317 17.14 8.11 6.65
CA VAL A 317 16.04 8.52 5.74
C VAL A 317 16.57 9.31 4.55
N LEU A 318 17.61 10.13 4.72
CA LEU A 318 18.24 10.89 3.64
C LEU A 318 18.96 10.01 2.62
N LEU A 319 19.69 8.99 3.08
CA LEU A 319 20.45 8.08 2.21
C LEU A 319 19.62 6.88 1.71
N ALA A 320 18.34 6.80 2.07
CA ALA A 320 17.49 5.72 1.59
C ALA A 320 17.37 5.79 0.06
N PRO A 321 17.67 4.68 -0.66
CA PRO A 321 17.73 4.68 -2.12
C PRO A 321 16.45 5.26 -2.74
N ALA A 322 16.59 6.15 -3.72
CA ALA A 322 15.46 6.72 -4.43
C ALA A 322 14.62 5.58 -5.02
N PRO A 323 13.29 5.61 -4.87
CA PRO A 323 12.45 4.66 -5.58
C PRO A 323 12.75 4.81 -7.08
N VAL A 324 13.06 3.70 -7.76
CA VAL A 324 13.35 3.70 -9.19
C VAL A 324 12.14 4.31 -9.89
N ALA A 325 12.30 5.51 -10.44
CA ALA A 325 11.25 6.14 -11.21
C ALA A 325 10.93 5.21 -12.39
N ALA A 326 9.72 4.68 -12.44
CA ALA A 326 9.20 4.06 -13.64
C ALA A 326 9.34 5.12 -14.76
N ALA A 327 10.07 4.76 -15.83
CA ALA A 327 10.37 5.68 -16.92
C ALA A 327 9.12 6.44 -17.36
N ALA A 328 9.23 7.77 -17.45
CA ALA A 328 8.18 8.63 -17.93
C ALA A 328 7.69 8.13 -19.31
N PRO A 329 6.36 8.19 -19.59
CA PRO A 329 5.83 7.73 -20.87
C PRO A 329 6.47 8.54 -22.02
N PRO A 330 6.87 7.90 -23.14
CA PRO A 330 7.17 8.65 -24.34
C PRO A 330 5.91 9.41 -24.76
N ALA A 331 6.07 10.71 -25.03
CA ALA A 331 5.01 11.51 -25.63
C ALA A 331 4.47 10.78 -26.87
N PRO A 332 3.15 10.70 -27.10
CA PRO A 332 2.61 10.03 -28.26
C PRO A 332 3.23 10.63 -29.51
N ALA A 333 3.93 9.79 -30.28
CA ALA A 333 4.50 10.19 -31.56
C ALA A 333 3.35 10.70 -32.44
N ALA A 334 3.41 11.98 -32.81
CA ALA A 334 2.48 12.58 -33.74
C ALA A 334 2.50 11.77 -35.04
N VAL A 335 1.42 11.04 -35.29
CA VAL A 335 1.19 10.35 -36.55
C VAL A 335 1.09 11.42 -37.63
N LYS A 336 2.14 11.57 -38.44
CA LYS A 336 2.06 12.29 -39.70
C LYS A 336 1.23 11.44 -40.65
N THR A 337 -0.02 11.84 -40.88
CA THR A 337 -0.85 11.30 -41.96
C THR A 337 -0.27 11.72 -43.33
N PRO A 338 -0.26 10.81 -44.33
CA PRO A 338 0.18 11.09 -45.69
C PRO A 338 -0.76 12.01 -46.46
#